data_AF-A0A7C8V6M5-F1
#
_entry.id   AF-A0A7C8V6M5-F1
#
_cell.length_a   1.000
_cell.length_b   1.000
_cell.length_c   1.000
_cell.angle_alpha   90.00
_cell.angle_beta   90.00
_cell.angle_gamma   90.00
#
_symmetry.space_group_name_H-M   'P 1'
#
loop_
_entity.id
_entity.type
_entity.pdbx_description
1 polymer ?
#
loop_
_entity_poly.entity_id
_entity_poly.type
_entity_poly.pdbx_seq_one_letter_code
_entity_poly.pdbx_strand_id
1 'polypeptide(L)'
;MYLGDADILVPLRKDPWLRQFQIFLVYKAPSSSTMRLVGIGNSVPFYWSAPDDNDSLPDGGWDALGALAIRQHYSRNNMTEKLRSFKARTPPDIPSGVWDPSYIGREPPNALCALAVCILPEFRTPGLAERVIELMRSKCITEGYKAYIVPVRPTRKTEFKAMEMPIYLQMRHNRQFEASNGASALVAKDTFDPWVRKHISIGGRPIKIANTSVVIRATGKDWDDSADNPGMCEKAWKEGKVEINEYDGEEYVNVYDVPGTLGPCSVETAGNRGINMQQITTQDAEILSFELQQ
;
A
#
# COMPACT_ATOMS: atom_id res chain seq x y z
N MET A 1 5.79 4.43 12.00
CA MET A 1 5.46 3.61 10.84
C MET A 1 6.50 3.90 9.79
N TYR A 2 7.57 3.10 9.80
CA TYR A 2 8.54 3.06 8.71
C TYR A 2 7.81 2.32 7.59
N LEU A 3 7.34 3.05 6.58
CA LEU A 3 7.02 2.43 5.29
C LEU A 3 8.39 2.07 4.72
N GLY A 4 8.59 0.81 4.33
CA GLY A 4 9.88 0.27 3.89
C GLY A 4 10.53 1.08 2.76
N ASP A 5 11.70 0.65 2.32
CA ASP A 5 12.55 1.30 1.31
C ASP A 5 11.94 1.45 -0.11
N ALA A 6 10.61 1.49 -0.23
CA ALA A 6 9.94 2.01 -1.42
C ALA A 6 10.26 3.51 -1.55
N ASP A 7 11.31 3.81 -2.33
CA ASP A 7 11.79 5.16 -2.68
C ASP A 7 10.76 5.96 -3.52
N ILE A 8 9.48 5.59 -3.51
CA ILE A 8 8.40 6.33 -4.18
C ILE A 8 8.08 7.63 -3.44
N LEU A 9 8.32 7.71 -2.12
CA LEU A 9 8.01 8.91 -1.32
C LEU A 9 8.92 10.10 -1.64
N VAL A 10 10.17 9.84 -2.06
CA VAL A 10 11.13 10.90 -2.39
C VAL A 10 10.70 11.67 -3.65
N PRO A 11 10.38 11.02 -4.80
CA PRO A 11 9.78 11.66 -5.96
C PRO A 11 8.54 12.48 -5.63
N LEU A 12 7.59 11.94 -4.84
CA LEU A 12 6.35 12.65 -4.49
C LEU A 12 6.61 14.00 -3.81
N ARG A 13 7.67 14.09 -3.01
CA ARG A 13 8.04 15.30 -2.27
C ARG A 13 9.02 16.19 -3.00
N LYS A 14 9.86 15.67 -3.90
CA LYS A 14 10.94 16.43 -4.55
C LYS A 14 10.60 16.86 -5.97
N ASP A 15 9.76 16.12 -6.68
CA ASP A 15 9.40 16.46 -8.05
C ASP A 15 8.38 17.60 -8.09
N PRO A 16 8.66 18.71 -8.82
CA PRO A 16 7.78 19.88 -8.84
C PRO A 16 6.35 19.58 -9.28
N TRP A 17 6.18 18.65 -10.24
CA TRP A 17 4.85 18.32 -10.76
C TRP A 17 4.07 17.41 -9.81
N LEU A 18 4.74 16.49 -9.10
CA LEU A 18 4.07 15.58 -8.15
C LEU A 18 3.67 16.26 -6.84
N ARG A 19 4.33 17.36 -6.45
CA ARG A 19 4.05 18.10 -5.21
C ARG A 19 2.62 18.61 -5.11
N GLN A 20 1.99 18.94 -6.23
CA GLN A 20 0.62 19.46 -6.24
C GLN A 20 -0.44 18.44 -5.79
N PHE A 21 -0.06 17.16 -5.71
CA PHE A 21 -0.91 16.05 -5.26
C PHE A 21 -0.66 15.68 -3.79
N GLN A 22 0.24 16.41 -3.11
CA GLN A 22 0.58 16.15 -1.71
C GLN A 22 -0.08 17.17 -0.79
N ILE A 23 -0.54 16.72 0.36
CA ILE A 23 -1.17 17.53 1.41
C ILE A 23 -0.27 17.50 2.64
N PHE A 24 0.00 18.68 3.20
CA PHE A 24 0.67 18.81 4.49
C PHE A 24 -0.29 19.40 5.51
N LEU A 25 -0.45 18.70 6.64
CA LEU A 25 -1.22 19.20 7.76
C LEU A 25 -0.24 19.89 8.71
N VAL A 26 -0.41 21.20 8.86
CA VAL A 26 0.45 22.03 9.69
C VAL A 26 -0.34 22.54 10.87
N TYR A 27 0.12 22.24 12.08
CA TYR A 27 -0.41 22.80 13.31
C TYR A 27 0.39 24.04 13.71
N LYS A 28 -0.31 25.13 14.00
CA LYS A 28 0.24 26.34 14.60
C LYS A 28 -0.43 26.56 15.95
N ALA A 29 0.36 26.54 17.03
CA ALA A 29 -0.17 26.83 18.35
C ALA A 29 -0.59 28.32 18.43
N PRO A 30 -1.69 28.66 19.13
CA PRO A 30 -2.24 30.03 19.13
C PRO A 30 -1.24 31.14 19.49
N SER A 31 -0.30 30.85 20.38
CA SER A 31 0.72 31.79 20.87
C SER A 31 2.12 31.58 20.27
N SER A 32 2.28 30.66 19.33
CA SER A 32 3.59 30.34 18.75
C SER A 32 3.73 30.85 17.32
N SER A 33 4.91 31.37 17.00
CA SER A 33 5.33 31.59 15.61
C SER A 33 5.74 30.28 14.91
N THR A 34 5.96 29.21 15.67
CA THR A 34 6.38 27.92 15.14
C THR A 34 5.20 27.13 14.58
N MET A 35 5.46 26.52 13.43
CA MET A 35 4.56 25.59 12.75
C MET A 35 5.14 24.18 12.87
N ARG A 36 4.29 23.20 13.18
CA ARG A 36 4.67 21.78 13.23
C ARG A 36 3.95 21.04 12.13
N LEU A 37 4.68 20.25 11.34
CA LEU A 37 4.07 19.28 10.45
C LEU A 37 3.49 18.14 11.30
N VAL A 38 2.18 17.95 11.25
CA VAL A 38 1.43 17.00 12.10
C VAL A 38 0.77 15.88 11.32
N GLY A 39 0.75 15.99 9.99
CA GLY A 39 0.24 14.94 9.14
C GLY A 39 0.56 15.18 7.67
N ILE A 40 0.43 14.12 6.90
CA ILE A 40 0.63 14.13 5.46
C ILE A 40 -0.50 13.37 4.78
N GLY A 41 -0.83 13.82 3.58
CA GLY A 41 -1.64 13.08 2.63
C GLY A 41 -0.85 12.93 1.35
N ASN A 42 -0.49 11.70 0.97
CA ASN A 42 0.21 11.45 -0.28
C ASN A 42 -0.74 10.83 -1.31
N SER A 43 -0.75 11.40 -2.51
CA SER A 43 -1.45 10.82 -3.65
C SER A 43 -0.59 10.89 -4.89
N VAL A 44 -0.82 9.99 -5.85
CA VAL A 44 -0.04 9.91 -7.09
C VAL A 44 -0.98 9.71 -8.28
N PRO A 45 -0.86 10.54 -9.33
CA PRO A 45 -1.62 10.35 -10.56
C PRO A 45 -0.99 9.27 -11.43
N PHE A 46 -1.81 8.46 -12.08
CA PHE A 46 -1.34 7.39 -12.98
C PHE A 46 -2.30 7.23 -14.15
N TYR A 47 -1.81 6.58 -15.21
CA TYR A 47 -2.61 6.11 -16.32
C TYR A 47 -3.05 4.68 -16.06
N TRP A 48 -4.35 4.47 -16.14
CA TRP A 48 -5.02 3.19 -16.04
C TRP A 48 -5.71 2.88 -17.37
N SER A 49 -5.27 1.82 -18.06
CA SER A 49 -5.76 1.49 -19.41
C SER A 49 -7.22 1.04 -19.46
N ALA A 50 -7.71 0.40 -18.39
CA ALA A 50 -9.06 -0.14 -18.31
C ALA A 50 -9.73 0.25 -16.97
N PRO A 51 -10.11 1.54 -16.80
CA PRO A 51 -10.66 2.03 -15.52
C PRO A 51 -12.01 1.42 -15.14
N ASP A 52 -12.72 0.81 -16.09
CA ASP A 52 -13.99 0.13 -15.84
C ASP A 52 -13.79 -1.37 -15.52
N ASP A 53 -12.55 -1.88 -15.59
CA ASP A 53 -12.18 -3.26 -15.31
C ASP A 53 -11.32 -3.34 -14.05
N ASN A 54 -11.96 -3.62 -12.91
CA ASN A 54 -11.30 -3.69 -11.61
C ASN A 54 -10.19 -4.75 -11.55
N ASP A 55 -10.32 -5.84 -12.32
CA ASP A 55 -9.35 -6.94 -12.33
C ASP A 55 -8.05 -6.54 -13.01
N SER A 56 -8.08 -5.46 -13.82
CA SER A 56 -6.89 -4.89 -14.43
C SER A 56 -5.97 -4.16 -13.45
N LEU A 57 -6.37 -3.90 -12.19
CA LEU A 57 -5.46 -3.41 -11.16
C LEU A 57 -4.50 -4.53 -10.69
N PRO A 58 -3.25 -4.24 -10.34
CA PRO A 58 -2.27 -5.25 -9.95
C PRO A 58 -2.54 -5.77 -8.53
N ASP A 59 -2.30 -7.06 -8.31
CA ASP A 59 -2.34 -7.67 -6.98
C ASP A 59 -1.26 -7.09 -6.05
N GLY A 60 -0.16 -6.61 -6.64
CA GLY A 60 0.88 -5.83 -5.97
C GLY A 60 0.46 -4.44 -5.46
N GLY A 61 -0.80 -4.06 -5.70
CA GLY A 61 -1.50 -2.90 -5.15
C GLY A 61 -0.66 -1.64 -4.90
N TRP A 62 -0.41 -1.27 -3.64
CA TRP A 62 0.23 0.00 -3.28
C TRP A 62 1.66 0.12 -3.81
N ASP A 63 2.49 -0.93 -3.65
CA ASP A 63 3.87 -0.94 -4.14
C ASP A 63 3.87 -0.87 -5.67
N ALA A 64 3.04 -1.68 -6.33
CA ALA A 64 2.91 -1.72 -7.79
C ALA A 64 2.46 -0.37 -8.36
N LEU A 65 1.38 0.18 -7.83
CA LEU A 65 0.80 1.42 -8.32
C LEU A 65 1.73 2.60 -8.06
N GLY A 66 2.33 2.67 -6.87
CA GLY A 66 3.31 3.69 -6.52
C GLY A 66 4.51 3.69 -7.46
N ALA A 67 5.11 2.52 -7.69
CA ALA A 67 6.24 2.37 -8.62
C ALA A 67 5.86 2.73 -10.06
N LEU A 68 4.72 2.20 -10.54
CA LEU A 68 4.23 2.45 -11.89
C LEU A 68 3.98 3.93 -12.13
N ALA A 69 3.29 4.61 -11.22
CA ALA A 69 2.92 6.00 -11.39
C ALA A 69 4.15 6.91 -11.55
N ILE A 70 5.22 6.64 -10.80
CA ILE A 70 6.50 7.34 -10.93
C ILE A 70 7.19 7.00 -12.26
N ARG A 71 7.21 5.73 -12.67
CA ARG A 71 7.79 5.31 -13.97
C ARG A 71 7.06 5.97 -15.15
N GLN A 72 5.73 5.95 -15.15
CA GLN A 72 4.90 6.63 -16.15
C GLN A 72 5.18 8.14 -16.18
N HIS A 73 5.28 8.80 -15.01
CA HIS A 73 5.65 10.21 -14.93
C HIS A 73 7.01 10.50 -15.56
N TYR A 74 8.04 9.73 -15.22
CA TYR A 74 9.37 9.93 -15.76
C TYR A 74 9.46 9.62 -17.26
N SER A 75 8.80 8.55 -17.72
CA SER A 75 8.70 8.20 -19.14
C SER A 75 8.03 9.32 -19.95
N ARG A 76 6.84 9.75 -19.52
CA ARG A 76 6.04 10.79 -20.18
C ARG A 76 6.78 12.12 -20.32
N ASN A 77 7.59 12.48 -19.32
CA ASN A 77 8.32 13.73 -19.26
C ASN A 77 9.78 13.64 -19.76
N ASN A 78 10.16 12.55 -20.43
CA ASN A 78 11.53 12.31 -20.94
C ASN A 78 12.63 12.40 -19.86
N MET A 79 12.32 12.05 -18.62
CA MET A 79 13.23 12.13 -17.47
C MET A 79 14.10 10.87 -17.40
N THR A 80 14.85 10.58 -18.47
CA THR A 80 15.55 9.31 -18.71
C THR A 80 16.53 8.94 -17.61
N GLU A 81 17.29 9.91 -17.08
CA GLU A 81 18.23 9.66 -15.98
C GLU A 81 17.50 9.24 -14.71
N LYS A 82 16.44 9.97 -14.33
CA LYS A 82 15.61 9.62 -13.18
C LYS A 82 14.95 8.25 -13.37
N LEU A 83 14.46 7.94 -14.58
CA LEU A 83 13.86 6.63 -14.88
C LEU A 83 14.88 5.49 -14.73
N ARG A 84 16.12 5.67 -15.22
CA ARG A 84 17.19 4.68 -15.08
C ARG A 84 17.67 4.53 -13.64
N SER A 85 17.71 5.61 -12.87
CA SER A 85 18.14 5.59 -11.47
C SER A 85 17.04 5.16 -10.51
N PHE A 86 15.76 5.21 -10.94
CA PHE A 86 14.62 4.90 -10.08
C PHE A 86 14.54 3.39 -9.83
N LYS A 87 14.90 3.02 -8.60
CA LYS A 87 14.82 1.65 -8.10
C LYS A 87 13.62 1.57 -7.17
N ALA A 88 12.46 1.31 -7.75
CA ALA A 88 11.32 0.83 -6.98
C ALA A 88 11.19 -0.68 -7.18
N ARG A 89 10.71 -1.38 -6.15
CA ARG A 89 10.50 -2.82 -6.21
C ARG A 89 9.54 -3.16 -7.34
N THR A 90 9.87 -4.23 -8.02
CA THR A 90 9.00 -4.87 -9.01
C THR A 90 7.99 -5.73 -8.25
N PRO A 91 6.68 -5.55 -8.45
CA PRO A 91 5.68 -6.37 -7.78
C PRO A 91 5.81 -7.85 -8.18
N PRO A 92 5.50 -8.80 -7.29
CA PRO A 92 5.20 -10.16 -7.74
C PRO A 92 3.95 -10.13 -8.62
N ASP A 93 3.95 -10.89 -9.72
CA ASP A 93 2.84 -11.00 -10.67
C ASP A 93 2.47 -9.70 -11.40
N ILE A 94 3.45 -9.12 -12.10
CA ILE A 94 3.19 -7.97 -12.97
C ILE A 94 2.28 -8.39 -14.12
N PRO A 95 1.05 -7.83 -14.24
CA PRO A 95 0.27 -8.05 -15.44
C PRO A 95 1.00 -7.47 -16.66
N SER A 96 0.98 -8.15 -17.80
CA SER A 96 1.59 -7.61 -19.03
C SER A 96 0.98 -6.25 -19.42
N GLY A 97 1.72 -5.45 -20.19
CA GLY A 97 1.22 -4.18 -20.72
C GLY A 97 1.54 -3.00 -19.81
N VAL A 98 0.54 -2.20 -19.41
CA VAL A 98 0.78 -0.93 -18.68
C VAL A 98 1.40 -1.10 -17.31
N TRP A 99 1.36 -2.29 -16.73
CA TRP A 99 1.94 -2.59 -15.42
C TRP A 99 3.40 -3.05 -15.50
N ASP A 100 3.87 -3.40 -16.70
CA ASP A 100 5.25 -3.84 -16.96
C ASP A 100 6.25 -2.69 -16.69
N PRO A 101 7.34 -2.90 -15.92
CA PRO A 101 8.38 -1.90 -15.69
C PRO A 101 9.06 -1.38 -16.97
N SER A 102 9.02 -2.17 -18.05
CA SER A 102 9.51 -1.81 -19.39
C SER A 102 8.50 -0.97 -20.19
N TYR A 103 7.29 -0.76 -19.68
CA TYR A 103 6.28 0.07 -20.32
C TYR A 103 6.75 1.53 -20.38
N ILE A 104 6.91 2.03 -21.60
CA ILE A 104 7.36 3.41 -21.91
C ILE A 104 6.24 4.27 -22.49
N GLY A 105 4.98 3.92 -22.21
CA GLY A 105 3.84 4.73 -22.64
C GLY A 105 3.90 6.17 -22.13
N ARG A 106 3.20 7.05 -22.85
CA ARG A 106 3.18 8.51 -22.61
C ARG A 106 1.78 9.04 -22.38
N GLU A 107 0.84 8.15 -22.13
CA GLU A 107 -0.55 8.52 -21.87
C GLU A 107 -0.62 9.46 -20.66
N PRO A 108 -1.45 10.51 -20.73
CA PRO A 108 -1.68 11.36 -19.58
C PRO A 108 -2.38 10.56 -18.47
N PRO A 109 -2.19 10.94 -17.20
CA PRO A 109 -2.88 10.29 -16.11
C PRO A 109 -4.39 10.49 -16.25
N ASN A 110 -5.15 9.45 -15.92
CA ASN A 110 -6.61 9.47 -15.91
C ASN A 110 -7.18 9.00 -14.56
N ALA A 111 -6.33 8.68 -13.60
CA ALA A 111 -6.70 8.25 -12.26
C ALA A 111 -5.77 8.85 -11.21
N LEU A 112 -6.27 9.03 -9.99
CA LEU A 112 -5.49 9.42 -8.82
C LEU A 112 -5.54 8.31 -7.78
N CYS A 113 -4.40 7.90 -7.24
CA CYS A 113 -4.32 6.98 -6.11
C CYS A 113 -3.94 7.70 -4.82
N ALA A 114 -4.76 7.61 -3.78
CA ALA A 114 -4.44 8.09 -2.44
C ALA A 114 -3.59 7.07 -1.67
N LEU A 115 -2.28 7.14 -1.87
CA LEU A 115 -1.31 6.23 -1.27
C LEU A 115 -1.35 6.21 0.26
N ALA A 116 -1.47 7.37 0.91
CA ALA A 116 -1.45 7.40 2.37
C ALA A 116 -2.08 8.65 2.96
N VAL A 117 -2.78 8.49 4.09
CA VAL A 117 -3.10 9.56 5.03
C VAL A 117 -2.51 9.19 6.38
N CYS A 118 -1.56 9.99 6.86
CA CYS A 118 -0.88 9.76 8.13
C CYS A 118 -0.98 11.00 9.00
N ILE A 119 -1.57 10.85 10.19
CA ILE A 119 -1.72 11.92 11.17
C ILE A 119 -1.09 11.45 12.49
N LEU A 120 -0.28 12.31 13.09
CA LEU A 120 0.33 12.07 14.39
C LEU A 120 -0.75 11.77 15.44
N PRO A 121 -0.58 10.75 16.31
CA PRO A 121 -1.62 10.30 17.25
C PRO A 121 -2.25 11.43 18.07
N GLU A 122 -1.45 12.36 18.56
CA GLU A 122 -1.90 13.47 19.40
C GLU A 122 -2.71 14.55 18.64
N PHE A 123 -2.74 14.49 17.30
CA PHE A 123 -3.52 15.38 16.44
C PHE A 123 -4.68 14.67 15.74
N ARG A 124 -4.94 13.40 16.06
CA ARG A 124 -6.08 12.68 15.49
C ARG A 124 -7.37 13.19 16.12
N THR A 125 -8.22 13.78 15.31
CA THR A 125 -9.57 14.21 15.70
C THR A 125 -10.60 13.65 14.72
N PRO A 126 -11.86 13.45 15.15
CA PRO A 126 -12.92 13.02 14.25
C PRO A 126 -13.05 13.97 13.05
N GLY A 127 -13.14 13.41 11.84
CA GLY A 127 -13.32 14.18 10.60
C GLY A 127 -12.03 14.67 9.94
N LEU A 128 -10.88 14.64 10.63
CA LEU A 128 -9.64 15.19 10.06
C LEU A 128 -9.11 14.33 8.91
N ALA A 129 -9.08 13.01 9.07
CA ALA A 129 -8.64 12.10 8.01
C ALA A 129 -9.60 12.17 6.80
N GLU A 130 -10.91 12.23 7.07
CA GLU A 130 -11.96 12.38 6.07
C GLU A 130 -11.75 13.68 5.26
N ARG A 131 -11.39 14.78 5.93
CA ARG A 131 -11.09 16.04 5.24
C ARG A 131 -9.89 15.93 4.32
N VAL A 132 -8.85 15.21 4.71
CA VAL A 132 -7.66 14.99 3.86
C VAL A 132 -8.03 14.15 2.63
N ILE A 133 -8.81 13.09 2.82
CA ILE A 133 -9.30 12.23 1.73
C ILE A 133 -10.17 13.04 0.76
N GLU A 134 -11.03 13.93 1.27
CA GLU A 134 -11.87 14.79 0.45
C GLU A 134 -11.07 15.83 -0.34
N LEU A 135 -9.99 16.37 0.23
CA LEU A 135 -9.10 17.28 -0.49
C LEU A 135 -8.39 16.58 -1.66
N MET A 136 -7.96 15.33 -1.47
CA MET A 136 -7.41 14.51 -2.56
C MET A 136 -8.46 14.21 -3.63
N ARG A 137 -9.69 13.86 -3.23
CA ARG A 137 -10.81 13.68 -4.16
C ARG A 137 -11.08 14.96 -4.97
N SER A 138 -11.15 16.11 -4.31
CA SER A 138 -11.33 17.41 -4.96
C SER A 138 -10.21 17.69 -5.97
N LYS A 139 -8.96 17.33 -5.66
CA LYS A 139 -7.83 17.43 -6.60
C LYS A 139 -8.02 16.50 -7.80
N CYS A 140 -8.45 15.25 -7.60
CA CYS A 140 -8.79 14.31 -8.67
C CYS A 140 -9.84 14.89 -9.64
N ILE A 141 -10.91 15.47 -9.10
CA ILE A 141 -11.99 16.10 -9.87
C ILE A 141 -11.47 17.32 -10.64
N THR A 142 -10.66 18.17 -9.98
CA THR A 142 -10.09 19.39 -10.59
C THR A 142 -9.19 19.07 -11.78
N GLU A 143 -8.45 17.97 -11.72
CA GLU A 143 -7.61 17.49 -12.83
C GLU A 143 -8.39 16.78 -13.94
N GLY A 144 -9.70 16.55 -13.76
CA GLY A 144 -10.55 15.85 -14.73
C GLY A 144 -10.25 14.35 -14.83
N TYR A 145 -9.68 13.75 -13.78
CA TYR A 145 -9.42 12.32 -13.76
C TYR A 145 -10.71 11.53 -13.58
N LYS A 146 -10.77 10.36 -14.23
CA LYS A 146 -11.95 9.50 -14.29
C LYS A 146 -12.13 8.70 -12.99
N ALA A 147 -11.03 8.28 -12.36
CA ALA A 147 -11.06 7.40 -11.18
C ALA A 147 -10.24 7.97 -10.01
N TYR A 148 -10.79 7.82 -8.80
CA TYR A 148 -10.08 8.09 -7.54
C TYR A 148 -9.99 6.79 -6.73
N ILE A 149 -8.77 6.24 -6.66
CA ILE A 149 -8.47 4.95 -6.04
C ILE A 149 -7.86 5.14 -4.66
N VAL A 150 -8.32 4.38 -3.67
CA VAL A 150 -7.77 4.39 -2.32
C VAL A 150 -7.40 2.96 -1.91
N PRO A 151 -6.11 2.63 -1.81
CA PRO A 151 -5.66 1.41 -1.13
C PRO A 151 -5.95 1.51 0.37
N VAL A 152 -6.86 0.67 0.88
CA VAL A 152 -7.27 0.61 2.28
C VAL A 152 -6.78 -0.67 2.95
N ARG A 153 -5.86 -0.53 3.90
CA ARG A 153 -5.44 -1.62 4.79
C ARG A 153 -6.40 -1.73 5.98
N PRO A 154 -7.08 -2.88 6.20
CA PRO A 154 -7.90 -3.04 7.39
C PRO A 154 -7.06 -2.95 8.67
N THR A 155 -7.59 -2.23 9.65
CA THR A 155 -6.89 -1.88 10.90
C THR A 155 -6.97 -2.93 11.99
N ARG A 156 -8.00 -3.79 11.95
CA ARG A 156 -8.24 -4.83 12.96
C ARG A 156 -8.01 -6.25 12.42
N LYS A 157 -7.50 -6.39 11.19
CA LYS A 157 -7.22 -7.70 10.59
C LYS A 157 -6.20 -8.50 11.40
N THR A 158 -5.30 -7.82 12.09
CA THR A 158 -4.30 -8.41 13.00
C THR A 158 -4.92 -9.16 14.19
N GLU A 159 -6.18 -8.89 14.55
CA GLU A 159 -6.92 -9.70 15.56
C GLU A 159 -7.33 -11.08 15.00
N PHE A 160 -7.32 -11.27 13.68
CA PHE A 160 -7.79 -12.45 12.99
C PHE A 160 -6.72 -12.93 12.00
N LYS A 161 -5.50 -13.13 12.51
CA LYS A 161 -4.32 -13.46 11.70
C LYS A 161 -4.57 -14.64 10.75
N ALA A 162 -5.23 -15.71 11.21
CA ALA A 162 -5.47 -16.92 10.39
C ALA A 162 -6.76 -16.92 9.54
N MET A 163 -7.45 -15.79 9.46
CA MET A 163 -8.70 -15.69 8.70
C MET A 163 -8.41 -15.09 7.33
N GLU A 164 -8.76 -15.77 6.24
CA GLU A 164 -8.60 -15.22 4.89
C GLU A 164 -9.29 -13.86 4.75
N MET A 165 -8.68 -12.91 4.02
CA MET A 165 -9.24 -11.56 3.87
C MET A 165 -10.66 -11.53 3.29
N PRO A 166 -11.02 -12.32 2.27
CA PRO A 166 -12.40 -12.38 1.81
C PRO A 166 -13.39 -12.72 2.95
N ILE A 167 -13.05 -13.68 3.81
CA ILE A 167 -13.87 -14.05 4.96
C ILE A 167 -13.92 -12.90 5.98
N TYR A 168 -12.77 -12.29 6.28
CA TYR A 168 -12.67 -11.17 7.21
C TYR A 168 -13.50 -9.95 6.77
N LEU A 169 -13.46 -9.60 5.49
CA LEU A 169 -14.20 -8.47 4.94
C LEU A 169 -15.72 -8.70 4.96
N GLN A 170 -16.16 -9.95 4.91
CA GLN A 170 -17.57 -10.34 5.07
C GLN A 170 -18.01 -10.47 6.52
N MET A 171 -17.07 -10.55 7.47
CA MET A 171 -17.39 -10.55 8.90
C MET A 171 -18.05 -9.24 9.28
N ARG A 172 -19.28 -9.31 9.80
CA ARG A 172 -20.10 -8.17 10.22
C ARG A 172 -19.65 -7.64 11.58
N HIS A 173 -20.14 -6.49 11.97
CA HIS A 173 -19.79 -5.82 13.22
C HIS A 173 -19.96 -6.69 14.48
N ASN A 174 -20.94 -7.60 14.48
CA ASN A 174 -21.20 -8.55 15.56
C ASN A 174 -20.29 -9.81 15.52
N ARG A 175 -19.25 -9.83 14.68
CA ARG A 175 -18.32 -10.95 14.45
C ARG A 175 -18.96 -12.20 13.83
N GLN A 176 -20.15 -12.09 13.27
CA GLN A 176 -20.76 -13.15 12.46
C GLN A 176 -20.42 -12.92 10.99
N PHE A 177 -20.22 -14.00 10.26
CA PHE A 177 -20.12 -13.98 8.81
C PHE A 177 -21.04 -15.06 8.25
N GLU A 178 -21.69 -14.78 7.12
CA GLU A 178 -22.41 -15.81 6.39
C GLU A 178 -21.42 -16.44 5.41
N ALA A 179 -21.05 -17.70 5.67
CA ALA A 179 -20.42 -18.55 4.66
C ALA A 179 -21.46 -18.89 3.58
N SER A 180 -21.87 -17.89 2.81
CA SER A 180 -22.78 -18.11 1.68
C SER A 180 -21.93 -18.44 0.44
N ASN A 181 -22.29 -19.54 -0.20
CA ASN A 181 -21.79 -19.97 -1.51
C ASN A 181 -22.24 -18.99 -2.61
N GLY A 182 -21.74 -17.75 -2.59
CA GLY A 182 -22.05 -16.75 -3.61
C GLY A 182 -22.36 -15.33 -3.12
N ALA A 183 -21.74 -14.84 -2.04
CA ALA A 183 -21.86 -13.43 -1.70
C ALA A 183 -21.36 -12.55 -2.88
N SER A 184 -22.28 -11.85 -3.55
CA SER A 184 -21.98 -10.98 -4.70
C SER A 184 -21.15 -9.74 -4.33
N ALA A 185 -21.11 -9.36 -3.05
CA ALA A 185 -20.40 -8.17 -2.59
C ALA A 185 -19.03 -8.55 -2.03
N LEU A 186 -17.98 -7.82 -2.43
CA LEU A 186 -16.61 -8.02 -1.95
C LEU A 186 -16.44 -7.80 -0.44
N VAL A 187 -17.32 -6.97 0.17
CA VAL A 187 -17.26 -6.56 1.57
C VAL A 187 -18.68 -6.40 2.11
N ALA A 188 -18.90 -6.82 3.36
CA ALA A 188 -20.15 -6.54 4.06
C ALA A 188 -20.28 -5.03 4.35
N LYS A 189 -21.45 -4.44 4.09
CA LYS A 189 -21.70 -3.00 4.32
C LYS A 189 -21.42 -2.60 5.78
N ASP A 190 -21.73 -3.48 6.72
CA ASP A 190 -21.47 -3.36 8.15
C ASP A 190 -20.28 -4.22 8.61
N THR A 191 -19.26 -4.37 7.76
CA THR A 191 -18.03 -5.12 8.03
C THR A 191 -17.42 -4.77 9.39
N PHE A 192 -16.75 -5.72 10.04
CA PHE A 192 -16.15 -5.58 11.36
C PHE A 192 -15.03 -4.52 11.41
N ASP A 193 -14.30 -4.31 10.32
CA ASP A 193 -13.20 -3.36 10.30
C ASP A 193 -13.69 -1.89 10.30
N PRO A 194 -13.33 -1.08 11.30
CA PRO A 194 -13.82 0.30 11.41
C PRO A 194 -13.29 1.22 10.31
N TRP A 195 -12.10 0.96 9.80
CA TRP A 195 -11.49 1.78 8.75
C TRP A 195 -12.09 1.48 7.38
N VAL A 196 -12.33 0.20 7.09
CA VAL A 196 -13.08 -0.22 5.89
C VAL A 196 -14.49 0.36 5.91
N ARG A 197 -15.23 0.25 7.04
CA ARG A 197 -16.55 0.89 7.20
C ARG A 197 -16.51 2.40 6.96
N LYS A 198 -15.45 3.07 7.45
CA LYS A 198 -15.29 4.52 7.25
C LYS A 198 -15.20 4.86 5.76
N HIS A 199 -14.37 4.15 4.99
CA HIS A 199 -14.28 4.35 3.54
C HIS A 199 -15.59 4.09 2.81
N ILE A 200 -16.33 3.03 3.18
CA ILE A 200 -17.69 2.79 2.64
C ILE A 200 -18.61 3.98 2.97
N SER A 201 -18.58 4.48 4.21
CA SER A 201 -19.48 5.55 4.66
C SER A 201 -19.26 6.89 3.94
N ILE A 202 -18.07 7.14 3.41
CA ILE A 202 -17.75 8.34 2.62
C ILE A 202 -17.92 8.11 1.10
N GLY A 203 -18.63 7.05 0.71
CA GLY A 203 -19.00 6.74 -0.69
C GLY A 203 -18.05 5.78 -1.39
N GLY A 204 -17.07 5.20 -0.68
CA GLY A 204 -16.11 4.28 -1.27
C GLY A 204 -16.77 2.95 -1.64
N ARG A 205 -16.52 2.48 -2.86
CA ARG A 205 -16.89 1.15 -3.32
C ARG A 205 -15.66 0.24 -3.30
N PRO A 206 -15.68 -0.87 -2.56
CA PRO A 206 -14.66 -1.90 -2.67
C PRO A 206 -14.62 -2.46 -4.10
N ILE A 207 -13.44 -2.52 -4.71
CA ILE A 207 -13.27 -2.97 -6.10
C ILE A 207 -12.39 -4.20 -6.27
N LYS A 208 -11.35 -4.37 -5.44
CA LYS A 208 -10.40 -5.50 -5.52
C LYS A 208 -9.67 -5.72 -4.20
N ILE A 209 -9.39 -6.98 -3.86
CA ILE A 209 -8.42 -7.34 -2.82
C ILE A 209 -7.05 -7.50 -3.51
N ALA A 210 -6.09 -6.70 -3.09
CA ALA A 210 -4.70 -6.76 -3.57
C ALA A 210 -3.90 -7.61 -2.57
N ASN A 211 -3.69 -8.89 -2.88
CA ASN A 211 -3.10 -9.85 -1.94
C ASN A 211 -1.63 -9.59 -1.62
N THR A 212 -0.89 -8.92 -2.52
CA THR A 212 0.56 -8.65 -2.42
C THR A 212 0.86 -7.15 -2.33
N SER A 213 -0.02 -6.37 -1.70
CA SER A 213 -0.08 -4.92 -1.90
C SER A 213 1.11 -4.10 -1.39
N VAL A 214 1.66 -4.46 -0.24
CA VAL A 214 2.77 -3.73 0.40
C VAL A 214 3.69 -4.73 1.02
N VAL A 215 4.99 -4.60 0.76
CA VAL A 215 6.02 -5.33 1.49
C VAL A 215 6.68 -4.42 2.52
N ILE A 216 6.69 -4.88 3.77
CA ILE A 216 7.38 -4.19 4.87
C ILE A 216 8.71 -4.89 5.14
N ARG A 217 9.80 -4.13 5.04
CA ARG A 217 11.14 -4.57 5.45
C ARG A 217 11.47 -4.06 6.85
N ALA A 218 12.01 -4.92 7.70
CA ALA A 218 12.58 -4.57 9.01
C ALA A 218 13.70 -5.57 9.38
N THR A 219 14.48 -5.33 10.44
CA THR A 219 15.57 -6.25 10.76
C THR A 219 15.09 -7.57 11.35
N GLY A 220 15.96 -8.60 11.32
CA GLY A 220 15.69 -9.88 11.96
C GLY A 220 15.19 -9.75 13.40
N LYS A 221 15.90 -8.89 14.12
CA LYS A 221 15.58 -8.51 15.49
C LYS A 221 14.24 -7.77 15.61
N ASP A 222 13.97 -6.77 14.76
CA ASP A 222 12.73 -5.99 14.84
C ASP A 222 11.50 -6.87 14.64
N TRP A 223 11.59 -7.88 13.77
CA TRP A 223 10.51 -8.84 13.58
C TRP A 223 10.35 -9.79 14.75
N ASP A 224 11.44 -10.35 15.28
CA ASP A 224 11.39 -11.19 16.48
C ASP A 224 10.80 -10.43 17.68
N ASP A 225 11.14 -9.15 17.84
CA ASP A 225 10.59 -8.27 18.88
C ASP A 225 9.08 -7.98 18.63
N SER A 226 8.60 -8.08 17.39
CA SER A 226 7.20 -7.85 17.00
C SER A 226 6.35 -9.12 16.92
N ALA A 227 6.99 -10.29 16.89
CA ALA A 227 6.34 -11.58 16.75
C ALA A 227 5.70 -12.02 18.08
N ASP A 228 4.67 -12.88 17.99
CA ASP A 228 4.05 -13.46 19.18
C ASP A 228 5.06 -14.33 19.97
N ASN A 229 6.11 -14.84 19.27
CA ASN A 229 7.21 -15.60 19.84
C ASN A 229 8.56 -15.04 19.34
N PRO A 230 9.44 -14.55 20.24
CA PRO A 230 10.78 -14.09 19.86
C PRO A 230 11.69 -15.23 19.36
N GLY A 231 12.67 -14.89 18.49
CA GLY A 231 13.70 -15.80 17.98
C GLY A 231 13.26 -16.71 16.83
N MET A 232 12.07 -16.48 16.28
CA MET A 232 11.54 -17.29 15.18
C MET A 232 12.29 -17.07 13.88
N CYS A 233 12.76 -15.85 13.64
CA CYS A 233 13.39 -15.51 12.38
C CYS A 233 14.80 -16.10 12.27
N GLU A 234 15.59 -16.04 13.36
CA GLU A 234 16.90 -16.67 13.43
C GLU A 234 16.79 -18.21 13.28
N LYS A 235 15.75 -18.80 13.88
CA LYS A 235 15.47 -20.22 13.76
C LYS A 235 15.07 -20.62 12.34
N ALA A 236 14.11 -19.89 11.75
CA ALA A 236 13.66 -20.12 10.38
C ALA A 236 14.83 -20.01 9.40
N TRP A 237 15.71 -19.02 9.56
CA TRP A 237 16.90 -18.90 8.72
C TRP A 237 17.86 -20.09 8.84
N LYS A 238 18.06 -20.62 10.04
CA LYS A 238 18.95 -21.77 10.29
C LYS A 238 18.37 -23.10 9.80
N GLU A 239 17.06 -23.27 9.88
CA GLU A 239 16.36 -24.55 9.67
C GLU A 239 15.57 -24.61 8.35
N GLY A 240 15.26 -23.46 7.74
CA GLY A 240 14.40 -23.33 6.58
C GLY A 240 15.11 -23.54 5.24
N LYS A 241 14.33 -23.83 4.20
CA LYS A 241 14.83 -23.87 2.83
C LYS A 241 14.93 -22.43 2.32
N VAL A 242 16.13 -22.03 1.91
CA VAL A 242 16.37 -20.76 1.23
C VAL A 242 15.73 -20.83 -0.16
N GLU A 243 14.86 -19.88 -0.43
CA GLU A 243 14.26 -19.61 -1.73
C GLU A 243 14.97 -18.41 -2.37
N ILE A 244 14.94 -18.33 -3.69
CA ILE A 244 15.53 -17.21 -4.44
C ILE A 244 14.39 -16.48 -5.12
N ASN A 245 14.28 -15.19 -4.86
CA ASN A 245 13.34 -14.32 -5.55
C ASN A 245 13.74 -14.22 -7.03
N GLU A 246 12.89 -14.70 -7.93
CA GLU A 246 13.17 -14.71 -9.37
C GLU A 246 13.29 -13.30 -9.97
N TYR A 247 12.76 -12.27 -9.30
CA TYR A 247 12.71 -10.89 -9.79
C TYR A 247 14.01 -10.12 -9.55
N ASP A 248 14.59 -10.22 -8.35
CA ASP A 248 15.76 -9.46 -7.92
C ASP A 248 16.95 -10.34 -7.49
N GLY A 249 16.75 -11.66 -7.44
CA GLY A 249 17.77 -12.63 -7.03
C GLY A 249 18.01 -12.65 -5.52
N GLU A 250 17.18 -11.98 -4.72
CA GLU A 250 17.34 -11.96 -3.26
C GLU A 250 16.99 -13.33 -2.66
N GLU A 251 17.92 -13.87 -1.87
CA GLU A 251 17.70 -15.10 -1.09
C GLU A 251 16.80 -14.79 0.11
N TYR A 252 15.74 -15.57 0.29
CA TYR A 252 14.83 -15.43 1.42
C TYR A 252 14.39 -16.76 2.05
N VAL A 253 13.86 -16.70 3.27
CA VAL A 253 13.23 -17.84 3.96
C VAL A 253 11.88 -17.42 4.53
N ASN A 254 10.82 -18.14 4.18
CA ASN A 254 9.49 -17.95 4.75
C ASN A 254 9.48 -18.33 6.26
N VAL A 255 9.19 -17.37 7.13
CA VAL A 255 9.07 -17.51 8.59
C VAL A 255 7.63 -17.80 9.02
N TYR A 256 6.66 -17.18 8.34
CA TYR A 256 5.24 -17.37 8.60
C TYR A 256 4.47 -17.53 7.30
N ASP A 257 3.77 -18.66 7.17
CA ASP A 257 2.74 -18.88 6.16
C ASP A 257 1.47 -19.30 6.89
N VAL A 258 0.70 -18.31 7.36
CA VAL A 258 -0.60 -18.54 7.98
C VAL A 258 -1.65 -18.02 7.01
N PRO A 259 -2.51 -18.90 6.44
CA PRO A 259 -3.57 -18.46 5.55
C PRO A 259 -4.37 -17.30 6.15
N GLY A 260 -4.43 -16.19 5.42
CA GLY A 260 -5.14 -14.99 5.86
C GLY A 260 -4.36 -14.03 6.75
N THR A 261 -3.07 -14.22 7.04
CA THR A 261 -2.30 -13.08 7.54
C THR A 261 -2.23 -12.01 6.47
N LEU A 262 -1.89 -10.78 6.83
CA LEU A 262 -1.56 -9.73 5.88
C LEU A 262 -0.25 -10.12 5.14
N GLY A 263 -0.22 -11.26 4.44
CA GLY A 263 0.93 -11.84 3.75
C GLY A 263 1.75 -12.84 4.54
N PRO A 264 2.59 -13.64 3.85
CA PRO A 264 3.69 -14.35 4.48
C PRO A 264 4.66 -13.34 5.13
N CYS A 265 5.57 -13.83 5.99
CA CYS A 265 6.71 -13.06 6.51
C CYS A 265 7.99 -13.81 6.15
N SER A 266 8.93 -13.18 5.43
CA SER A 266 10.16 -13.82 4.95
C SER A 266 11.40 -13.08 5.43
N VAL A 267 12.47 -13.79 5.77
CA VAL A 267 13.80 -13.21 6.03
C VAL A 267 14.58 -13.11 4.73
N GLU A 268 15.39 -12.08 4.50
CA GLU A 268 16.25 -11.90 3.32
C GLU A 268 17.74 -11.68 3.70
N THR A 269 18.66 -11.98 2.77
CA THR A 269 20.08 -11.59 2.90
C THR A 269 20.33 -10.14 2.46
N ALA A 270 21.10 -9.38 3.24
CA ALA A 270 21.66 -8.11 2.78
C ALA A 270 22.86 -8.38 1.85
N GLY A 271 22.82 -7.87 0.62
CA GLY A 271 23.81 -8.14 -0.41
C GLY A 271 25.28 -7.90 0.00
N ASN A 272 26.12 -8.89 -0.31
CA ASN A 272 27.58 -8.89 -0.47
C ASN A 272 28.41 -7.94 0.43
N ARG A 273 28.48 -8.22 1.74
CA ARG A 273 29.69 -8.09 2.58
C ARG A 273 29.45 -8.59 4.01
N GLY A 274 29.84 -9.84 4.28
CA GLY A 274 29.91 -10.40 5.64
C GLY A 274 28.53 -10.65 6.26
N ILE A 275 28.28 -11.91 6.66
CA ILE A 275 27.01 -12.38 7.20
C ILE A 275 26.51 -11.46 8.32
N ASN A 276 25.45 -10.71 8.03
CA ASN A 276 24.67 -9.97 9.00
C ASN A 276 23.20 -10.09 8.58
N MET A 277 22.46 -11.00 9.23
CA MET A 277 21.03 -11.21 9.00
C MET A 277 20.28 -9.95 9.46
N GLN A 278 20.02 -9.00 8.56
CA GLN A 278 19.48 -7.70 8.94
C GLN A 278 18.24 -7.27 8.20
N GLN A 279 17.63 -8.07 7.33
CA GLN A 279 16.33 -7.71 6.76
C GLN A 279 15.41 -8.92 6.66
N ILE A 280 14.15 -8.69 7.03
CA ILE A 280 13.00 -9.57 6.90
C ILE A 280 11.90 -8.70 6.33
N THR A 281 11.24 -9.21 5.32
CA THR A 281 10.65 -8.46 4.24
C THR A 281 9.33 -9.07 3.83
N THR A 282 8.46 -9.46 4.75
CA THR A 282 7.09 -9.70 4.29
C THR A 282 6.05 -9.47 5.38
N GLN A 283 5.14 -8.57 5.06
CA GLN A 283 3.76 -8.62 5.49
C GLN A 283 3.05 -8.02 4.30
N ASP A 284 2.79 -8.86 3.29
CA ASP A 284 1.97 -8.51 2.13
C ASP A 284 0.62 -7.99 2.60
N ALA A 285 0.56 -6.70 2.83
CA ALA A 285 -0.64 -6.10 3.37
C ALA A 285 -1.74 -6.31 2.34
N GLU A 286 -2.67 -7.23 2.59
CA GLU A 286 -3.87 -7.28 1.78
C GLU A 286 -4.56 -5.93 1.92
N ILE A 287 -4.64 -5.23 0.81
CA ILE A 287 -5.23 -3.90 0.74
C ILE A 287 -6.47 -4.02 -0.12
N LEU A 288 -7.55 -3.48 0.40
CA LEU A 288 -8.77 -3.32 -0.35
C LEU A 288 -8.68 -2.03 -1.15
N SER A 289 -8.68 -2.13 -2.47
CA SER A 289 -8.81 -0.95 -3.32
C SER A 289 -10.26 -0.47 -3.27
N PHE A 290 -10.42 0.83 -3.07
CA PHE A 290 -11.71 1.51 -3.16
C PHE A 290 -11.72 2.44 -4.35
N GLU A 291 -12.81 2.43 -5.11
CA GLU A 291 -13.16 3.50 -6.04
C GLU A 291 -14.21 4.40 -5.39
N LEU A 292 -13.93 5.70 -5.35
CA LEU A 292 -14.92 6.69 -4.95
C LEU A 292 -15.63 7.22 -6.20
N GLN A 293 -16.94 6.97 -6.29
CA GLN A 293 -17.77 7.49 -7.39
C GLN A 293 -17.76 9.02 -7.35
N GLN A 294 -17.66 9.67 -8.52
CA GLN A 294 -17.60 11.13 -8.67
C GLN A 294 -18.80 11.83 -8.02
#